data_AF-A1RQV6-F1
#
_entry.id   AF-A1RQV6-F1
#
_cell.length_a   1.000
_cell.length_b   1.000
_cell.length_c   1.000
_cell.angle_alpha   90.00
_cell.angle_beta   90.00
_cell.angle_gamma   90.00
#
_symmetry.space_group_name_H-M   'P 1'
#
loop_
_entity.id
_entity.type
_entity.pdbx_description
1 polymer ?
#
loop_
_entity_poly.entity_id
_entity_poly.type
_entity_poly.pdbx_seq_one_letter_code
_entity_poly.pdbx_strand_id
1 'polypeptide(L)'
;MSRPMSLMPKVVKRSSAEEEYIEGKVYNSLLKAGATDEVTKEIVKELGEWVKKRRKVFSDEIRRSVLTRLRKLEPEAADAWEFYDRVFKGGVTFDNGKVVVVEKGRLYLGRKIKDVGGKGLSNAEEVREILDELREDMDYGLSPKVINARLYALFMGVLHKKDMPKEEKEKAIELINEFRKQLGWKPYELKKPL
;
A
#
# COMPACT_ATOMS: atom_id res chain seq x y z
N MET A 1 33.99 21.78 22.90
CA MET A 1 32.94 22.08 21.90
C MET A 1 32.09 20.83 21.72
N SER A 2 30.88 20.78 22.29
CA SER A 2 29.94 19.70 22.00
C SER A 2 29.51 19.80 20.54
N ARG A 3 29.65 18.71 19.77
CA ARG A 3 29.01 18.60 18.45
C ARG A 3 27.53 18.94 18.60
N PRO A 4 26.93 19.79 17.76
CA PRO A 4 25.48 19.94 17.77
C PRO A 4 24.89 18.55 17.49
N MET A 5 24.01 18.07 18.37
CA MET A 5 23.17 16.91 18.07
C MET A 5 22.49 17.21 16.73
N SER A 6 22.85 16.46 15.69
CA SER A 6 22.14 16.49 14.42
C SER A 6 20.69 16.11 14.73
N LEU A 7 19.83 17.09 14.89
CA LEU A 7 18.40 16.90 15.16
C LEU A 7 17.86 16.01 14.03
N MET A 8 17.59 14.75 14.33
CA MET A 8 16.94 13.86 13.39
C MET A 8 15.56 14.44 13.06
N PRO A 9 15.23 14.66 11.78
CA PRO A 9 13.94 15.22 11.40
C PRO A 9 12.80 14.36 11.93
N LYS A 10 11.77 15.00 12.48
CA LYS A 10 10.59 14.31 12.98
C LYS A 10 9.51 14.19 11.91
N VAL A 11 8.89 13.03 11.81
CA VAL A 11 7.71 12.77 11.01
C VAL A 11 6.45 12.94 11.87
N VAL A 12 5.57 13.85 11.47
CA VAL A 12 4.28 14.09 12.12
C VAL A 12 3.20 13.27 11.40
N LYS A 13 2.57 12.35 12.13
CA LYS A 13 1.43 11.55 11.64
C LYS A 13 0.15 12.38 11.65
N ARG A 14 -0.87 11.90 10.92
CA ARG A 14 -2.21 12.50 10.93
C ARG A 14 -2.85 12.56 12.32
N SER A 15 -2.49 11.64 13.22
CA SER A 15 -2.91 11.65 14.63
C SER A 15 -2.19 12.69 15.49
N SER A 16 -1.34 13.54 14.89
CA SER A 16 -0.39 14.44 15.57
C SER A 16 0.75 13.73 16.33
N ALA A 17 0.81 12.40 16.28
CA ALA A 17 1.95 11.66 16.84
C ALA A 17 3.24 11.97 16.08
N GLU A 18 4.35 12.14 16.80
CA GLU A 18 5.67 12.38 16.22
C GLU A 18 6.54 11.13 16.33
N GLU A 19 7.25 10.79 15.26
CA GLU A 19 8.30 9.77 15.26
C GLU A 19 9.55 10.27 14.55
N GLU A 20 10.68 9.61 14.74
CA GLU A 20 11.89 9.90 13.96
C GLU A 20 11.71 9.44 12.51
N TYR A 21 12.27 10.21 11.57
CA TYR A 21 12.38 9.79 10.19
C TYR A 21 13.35 8.61 10.07
N ILE A 22 12.85 7.50 9.51
CA ILE A 22 13.63 6.28 9.29
C ILE A 22 13.58 5.96 7.79
N GLU A 23 14.70 6.14 7.09
CA GLU A 23 14.84 5.87 5.65
C GLU A 23 14.43 4.43 5.31
N GLY A 24 14.79 3.46 6.16
CA GLY A 24 14.44 2.05 6.00
C GLY A 24 12.93 1.79 5.93
N LYS A 25 12.07 2.63 6.54
CA LYS A 25 10.61 2.47 6.41
C LYS A 25 10.14 2.79 4.99
N VAL A 26 10.70 3.82 4.37
CA VAL A 26 10.35 4.24 3.00
C VAL A 26 10.91 3.23 1.99
N TYR A 27 12.18 2.87 2.14
CA TYR A 27 12.86 1.86 1.31
C TYR A 27 12.06 0.55 1.24
N ASN A 28 11.70 -0.02 2.40
CA ASN A 28 10.94 -1.27 2.46
C ASN A 28 9.53 -1.14 1.87
N SER A 29 8.91 0.04 1.98
CA SER A 29 7.56 0.26 1.44
C SER A 29 7.58 0.32 -0.09
N LEU A 30 8.63 0.92 -0.67
CA LEU A 30 8.84 0.98 -2.12
C LEU A 30 9.08 -0.42 -2.70
N LEU A 31 9.96 -1.21 -2.10
CA LEU A 31 10.19 -2.60 -2.54
C LEU A 31 8.92 -3.44 -2.47
N LYS A 32 8.11 -3.28 -1.40
CA LYS A 32 6.82 -3.99 -1.26
C LYS A 32 5.79 -3.58 -2.31
N ALA A 33 5.86 -2.33 -2.77
CA ALA A 33 5.05 -1.86 -3.89
C ALA A 33 5.57 -2.36 -5.24
N GLY A 34 6.65 -3.14 -5.26
CA GLY A 34 7.25 -3.68 -6.48
C GLY A 34 8.26 -2.76 -7.14
N ALA A 35 8.76 -1.74 -6.45
CA ALA A 35 9.80 -0.89 -7.04
C ALA A 35 11.14 -1.65 -7.19
N THR A 36 11.96 -1.30 -8.19
CA THR A 36 13.34 -1.83 -8.29
C THR A 36 14.23 -1.28 -7.18
N ASP A 37 15.32 -1.99 -6.86
CA ASP A 37 16.26 -1.54 -5.83
C ASP A 37 16.95 -0.22 -6.23
N GLU A 38 17.28 -0.06 -7.50
CA GLU A 38 17.88 1.13 -8.07
C GLU A 38 16.97 2.36 -7.88
N VAL A 39 15.71 2.28 -8.34
CA VAL A 39 14.72 3.35 -8.20
C VAL A 39 14.41 3.61 -6.72
N THR A 40 14.36 2.56 -5.91
CA THR A 40 14.15 2.70 -4.46
C THR A 40 15.28 3.50 -3.81
N LYS A 41 16.55 3.17 -4.11
CA LYS A 41 17.73 3.89 -3.58
C LYS A 41 17.74 5.35 -4.03
N GLU A 42 17.41 5.62 -5.28
CA GLU A 42 17.29 6.99 -5.82
C GLU A 42 16.26 7.81 -5.03
N ILE A 43 15.01 7.32 -4.96
CA ILE A 43 13.91 8.03 -4.29
C ILE A 43 14.21 8.25 -2.80
N VAL A 44 14.76 7.24 -2.11
CA VAL A 44 15.08 7.34 -0.68
C VAL A 44 16.20 8.35 -0.42
N LYS A 45 17.22 8.39 -1.28
CA LYS A 45 18.31 9.37 -1.18
C LYS A 45 17.79 10.80 -1.32
N GLU A 46 17.02 11.06 -2.38
CA GLU A 46 16.43 12.38 -2.63
C GLU A 46 15.51 12.82 -1.49
N LEU A 47 14.65 11.91 -1.03
CA LEU A 47 13.77 12.17 0.10
C LEU A 47 14.59 12.47 1.36
N GLY A 48 15.66 11.71 1.63
CA GLY A 48 16.54 11.93 2.78
C GLY A 48 17.19 13.31 2.77
N GLU A 49 17.71 13.76 1.62
CA GLU A 49 18.26 15.12 1.45
C GLU A 49 17.20 16.21 1.65
N TRP A 50 15.98 15.97 1.18
CA TRP A 50 14.85 16.88 1.34
C TRP A 50 14.33 16.94 2.78
N VAL A 51 14.32 15.81 3.50
CA VAL A 51 13.90 15.70 4.91
C VAL A 51 14.95 16.31 5.85
N LYS A 52 16.26 16.09 5.62
CA LYS A 52 17.37 16.63 6.44
C LYS A 52 17.38 18.16 6.53
N LYS A 53 16.81 18.85 5.54
CA LYS A 53 16.68 20.31 5.51
C LYS A 53 15.55 20.84 6.41
N ARG A 54 14.81 19.96 7.09
CA ARG A 54 13.66 20.31 7.92
C ARG A 54 13.72 19.72 9.31
N ARG A 55 13.19 20.44 10.28
CA ARG A 55 13.03 19.96 11.66
C ARG A 55 11.84 18.99 11.80
N LYS A 56 10.75 19.24 11.07
CA LYS A 56 9.54 18.43 11.04
C LYS A 56 9.04 18.28 9.60
N VAL A 57 8.43 17.15 9.31
CA VAL A 57 7.78 16.84 8.03
C VAL A 57 6.52 16.02 8.29
N PHE A 58 5.44 16.24 7.57
CA PHE A 58 4.23 15.44 7.72
C PHE A 58 4.32 14.14 6.92
N SER A 59 3.74 13.06 7.43
CA SER A 59 3.73 11.75 6.74
C SER A 59 3.10 11.82 5.35
N ASP A 60 2.16 12.74 5.15
CA ASP A 60 1.49 12.93 3.86
C ASP A 60 2.35 13.69 2.86
N GLU A 61 3.23 14.58 3.32
CA GLU A 61 4.22 15.24 2.45
C GLU A 61 5.29 14.25 1.98
N ILE A 62 5.77 13.37 2.87
CA ILE A 62 6.66 12.26 2.49
C ILE A 62 5.98 11.39 1.42
N ARG A 63 4.74 10.97 1.67
CA ARG A 63 3.98 10.15 0.71
C ARG A 63 3.85 10.85 -0.64
N ARG A 64 3.48 12.14 -0.64
CA ARG A 64 3.35 12.93 -1.88
C ARG A 64 4.67 12.98 -2.65
N SER A 65 5.78 13.25 -1.96
CA SER A 65 7.10 13.31 -2.58
C SER A 65 7.47 11.98 -3.23
N VAL A 66 7.28 10.88 -2.48
CA VAL A 66 7.58 9.52 -2.95
C VAL A 66 6.72 9.14 -4.13
N LEU A 67 5.39 9.26 -4.04
CA LEU A 67 4.48 8.91 -5.14
C LEU A 67 4.71 9.78 -6.39
N THR A 68 5.04 11.07 -6.22
CA THR A 68 5.34 11.94 -7.37
C THR A 68 6.56 11.44 -8.15
N ARG A 69 7.61 10.97 -7.45
CA ARG A 69 8.80 10.40 -8.12
C ARG A 69 8.52 9.01 -8.65
N LEU A 70 7.85 8.16 -7.87
CA LEU A 70 7.52 6.80 -8.25
C LEU A 70 6.63 6.75 -9.50
N ARG A 71 5.61 7.62 -9.62
CA ARG A 71 4.77 7.72 -10.83
C ARG A 71 5.56 8.07 -12.10
N LYS A 72 6.72 8.73 -11.97
CA LYS A 72 7.58 9.09 -13.11
C LYS A 72 8.54 7.97 -13.47
N LEU A 73 9.12 7.33 -12.47
CA LEU A 73 10.19 6.34 -12.65
C LEU A 73 9.62 4.94 -12.88
N GLU A 74 8.62 4.55 -12.08
CA GLU A 74 7.97 3.24 -12.11
C GLU A 74 6.46 3.38 -11.83
N PRO A 75 5.67 3.79 -12.84
CA PRO A 75 4.24 4.02 -12.71
C PRO A 75 3.47 2.81 -12.14
N GLU A 76 3.89 1.61 -12.53
CA GLU A 76 3.36 0.33 -12.05
C GLU A 76 3.50 0.16 -10.52
N ALA A 77 4.65 0.53 -9.97
CA ALA A 77 4.89 0.47 -8.52
C ALA A 77 4.10 1.56 -7.78
N ALA A 78 3.90 2.73 -8.40
CA ALA A 78 3.06 3.78 -7.83
C ALA A 78 1.59 3.35 -7.75
N ASP A 79 1.07 2.73 -8.80
CA ASP A 79 -0.28 2.18 -8.79
C ASP A 79 -0.45 1.05 -7.75
N ALA A 80 0.52 0.15 -7.63
CA ALA A 80 0.50 -0.89 -6.60
C ALA A 80 0.51 -0.29 -5.17
N TRP A 81 1.29 0.77 -4.93
CA TRP A 81 1.27 1.50 -3.66
C TRP A 81 -0.10 2.13 -3.40
N GLU A 82 -0.68 2.80 -4.39
CA GLU A 82 -1.98 3.45 -4.28
C GLU A 82 -3.10 2.44 -4.05
N PHE A 83 -3.01 1.26 -4.69
CA PHE A 83 -3.88 0.13 -4.43
C PHE A 83 -3.78 -0.31 -2.96
N TYR A 84 -2.58 -0.47 -2.42
CA TYR A 84 -2.39 -0.77 -1.00
C TYR A 84 -3.04 0.28 -0.10
N ASP A 85 -2.82 1.57 -0.38
CA ASP A 85 -3.41 2.65 0.40
C ASP A 85 -4.96 2.62 0.31
N ARG A 86 -5.55 2.37 -0.86
CA ARG A 86 -7.00 2.20 -1.05
C ARG A 86 -7.55 1.05 -0.21
N VAL A 87 -6.93 -0.12 -0.31
CA VAL A 87 -7.31 -1.34 0.44
C VAL A 87 -7.23 -1.07 1.94
N PHE A 88 -6.10 -0.50 2.40
CA PHE A 88 -5.81 -0.36 3.82
C PHE A 88 -6.56 0.78 4.51
N LYS A 89 -6.82 1.87 3.78
CA LYS A 89 -7.43 3.10 4.32
C LYS A 89 -8.90 3.25 3.93
N GLY A 90 -9.49 2.23 3.30
CA GLY A 90 -10.92 2.19 2.97
C GLY A 90 -11.33 3.18 1.89
N GLY A 91 -10.64 3.18 0.75
CA GLY A 91 -10.94 4.04 -0.41
C GLY A 91 -10.41 5.47 -0.31
N VAL A 92 -9.61 5.77 0.72
CA VAL A 92 -8.88 7.03 0.79
C VAL A 92 -7.57 6.87 0.01
N THR A 93 -7.54 7.40 -1.21
CA THR A 93 -6.31 7.55 -1.99
C THR A 93 -5.79 8.99 -1.90
N PHE A 94 -4.56 9.20 -2.32
CA PHE A 94 -3.93 10.52 -2.35
C PHE A 94 -3.62 10.86 -3.79
N ASP A 95 -4.39 11.77 -4.38
CA ASP A 95 -4.01 12.38 -5.66
C ASP A 95 -3.46 13.78 -5.42
N ASN A 96 -2.24 14.04 -5.93
CA ASN A 96 -1.58 15.34 -5.88
C ASN A 96 -1.52 15.97 -4.47
N GLY A 97 -1.43 15.15 -3.42
CA GLY A 97 -1.37 15.61 -2.03
C GLY A 97 -2.73 16.00 -1.42
N LYS A 98 -3.84 15.72 -2.11
CA LYS A 98 -5.19 15.83 -1.56
C LYS A 98 -5.71 14.44 -1.25
N VAL A 99 -6.40 14.33 -0.11
CA VAL A 99 -7.17 13.15 0.26
C VAL A 99 -8.33 13.06 -0.75
N VAL A 100 -8.31 12.04 -1.60
CA VAL A 100 -9.43 11.73 -2.49
C VAL A 100 -10.14 10.53 -1.90
N VAL A 101 -11.43 10.72 -1.59
CA VAL A 101 -12.32 9.62 -1.27
C VAL A 101 -12.77 9.04 -2.60
N VAL A 102 -12.33 7.83 -2.92
CA VAL A 102 -12.88 7.07 -4.03
C VAL A 102 -14.32 6.73 -3.63
N GLU A 103 -15.29 7.12 -4.46
CA GLU A 103 -16.70 6.74 -4.24
C GLU A 103 -16.78 5.23 -3.98
N LYS A 104 -17.51 4.86 -2.92
CA LYS A 104 -17.66 3.47 -2.52
C LYS A 104 -18.34 2.72 -3.70
N GLY A 105 -17.85 1.52 -4.03
CA GLY A 105 -18.16 0.81 -5.28
C GLY A 105 -17.20 1.07 -6.46
N ARG A 106 -16.36 2.11 -6.41
CA ARG A 106 -15.21 2.32 -7.33
C ARG A 106 -13.86 2.00 -6.69
N LEU A 107 -13.88 1.48 -5.46
CA LEU A 107 -12.71 1.29 -4.59
C LEU A 107 -11.59 0.47 -5.26
N TYR A 108 -11.99 -0.38 -6.19
CA TYR A 108 -11.15 -1.27 -6.98
C TYR A 108 -11.55 -1.01 -8.45
N LEU A 109 -10.75 -0.14 -9.08
CA LEU A 109 -10.73 0.19 -10.51
C LEU A 109 -12.05 0.19 -11.30
N GLY A 110 -13.12 0.75 -10.72
CA GLY A 110 -14.37 1.17 -11.36
C GLY A 110 -14.92 0.27 -12.48
N ARG A 111 -15.91 -0.59 -12.16
CA ARG A 111 -17.10 -0.86 -13.02
C ARG A 111 -18.14 -1.81 -12.42
N LYS A 112 -17.83 -2.64 -11.41
CA LYS A 112 -18.74 -3.76 -11.05
C LYS A 112 -19.24 -3.87 -9.61
N ILE A 113 -18.67 -3.19 -8.61
CA ILE A 113 -19.08 -3.43 -7.21
C ILE A 113 -20.24 -2.50 -6.81
N LYS A 114 -21.37 -3.11 -6.40
CA LYS A 114 -22.55 -2.40 -5.89
C LYS A 114 -22.24 -1.72 -4.56
N ASP A 115 -22.73 -0.50 -4.42
CA ASP A 115 -22.73 0.28 -3.18
C ASP A 115 -23.52 -0.45 -2.07
N VAL A 116 -22.84 -1.14 -1.16
CA VAL A 116 -23.45 -1.58 0.10
C VAL A 116 -22.43 -1.49 1.26
N GLY A 117 -22.60 -0.44 2.07
CA GLY A 117 -22.19 -0.24 3.48
C GLY A 117 -20.93 -0.93 4.05
N GLY A 118 -19.89 -0.14 4.36
CA GLY A 118 -18.77 -0.53 5.23
C GLY A 118 -17.48 0.27 5.04
N LYS A 119 -16.43 -0.01 5.83
CA LYS A 119 -15.01 0.23 5.47
C LYS A 119 -14.60 -1.07 4.75
N GLY A 120 -14.36 -1.06 3.44
CA GLY A 120 -14.12 -2.27 2.62
C GLY A 120 -13.10 -3.28 3.21
N LEU A 121 -13.08 -4.49 2.64
CA LEU A 121 -12.60 -5.73 3.27
C LEU A 121 -13.39 -6.09 4.53
N SER A 122 -14.72 -6.08 4.49
CA SER A 122 -15.53 -6.45 5.68
C SER A 122 -15.75 -7.96 5.81
N ASN A 123 -15.67 -8.69 4.69
CA ASN A 123 -15.92 -10.13 4.60
C ASN A 123 -15.05 -10.75 3.46
N ALA A 124 -15.05 -12.08 3.36
CA ALA A 124 -14.30 -12.81 2.34
C ALA A 124 -14.86 -12.62 0.92
N GLU A 125 -16.15 -12.28 0.79
CA GLU A 125 -16.78 -12.06 -0.51
C GLU A 125 -16.20 -10.82 -1.21
N GLU A 126 -16.01 -9.72 -0.48
CA GLU A 126 -15.32 -8.53 -1.00
C GLU A 126 -13.87 -8.86 -1.45
N VAL A 127 -13.20 -9.81 -0.80
CA VAL A 127 -11.86 -10.28 -1.21
C VAL A 127 -11.94 -11.06 -2.52
N ARG A 128 -12.95 -11.92 -2.67
CA ARG A 128 -13.21 -12.67 -3.91
C ARG A 128 -13.43 -11.74 -5.09
N GLU A 129 -14.26 -10.70 -4.92
CA GLU A 129 -14.50 -9.67 -5.94
C GLU A 129 -13.20 -8.98 -6.38
N ILE A 130 -12.32 -8.62 -5.43
CA ILE A 130 -11.02 -8.02 -5.75
C ILE A 130 -10.12 -9.00 -6.53
N LEU A 131 -10.14 -10.29 -6.19
CA LEU A 131 -9.37 -11.31 -6.93
C LEU A 131 -9.90 -11.52 -8.35
N ASP A 132 -11.22 -11.43 -8.55
CA ASP A 132 -11.84 -11.48 -9.88
C ASP A 132 -11.39 -10.28 -10.72
N GLU A 133 -11.36 -9.06 -10.15
CA GLU A 133 -10.82 -7.89 -10.83
C GLU A 133 -9.32 -8.01 -11.15
N LEU A 134 -8.51 -8.54 -10.22
CA LEU A 134 -7.09 -8.78 -10.49
C LEU A 134 -6.88 -9.79 -11.62
N ARG A 135 -7.80 -10.72 -11.82
CA ARG A 135 -7.79 -11.64 -12.96
C ARG A 135 -8.10 -10.91 -14.26
N GLU A 136 -9.13 -10.06 -14.27
CA GLU A 136 -9.44 -9.22 -15.44
C GLU A 136 -8.24 -8.33 -15.80
N ASP A 137 -7.58 -7.73 -14.80
CA ASP A 137 -6.38 -6.91 -14.99
C ASP A 137 -5.22 -7.69 -15.63
N MET A 138 -5.05 -8.96 -15.27
CA MET A 138 -4.09 -9.85 -15.93
C MET A 138 -4.44 -10.06 -17.40
N ASP A 139 -5.73 -10.28 -17.71
CA ASP A 139 -6.22 -10.45 -19.08
C ASP A 139 -6.03 -9.18 -19.93
N TYR A 140 -6.09 -8.00 -19.29
CA TYR A 140 -5.78 -6.71 -19.91
C TYR A 140 -4.27 -6.41 -20.02
N GLY A 141 -3.40 -7.33 -19.59
CA GLY A 141 -1.96 -7.26 -19.81
C GLY A 141 -1.16 -6.61 -18.68
N LEU A 142 -1.70 -6.52 -17.46
CA LEU A 142 -0.88 -6.11 -16.31
C LEU A 142 0.26 -7.11 -16.05
N SER A 143 1.43 -6.57 -15.69
CA SER A 143 2.60 -7.40 -15.46
C SER A 143 2.41 -8.34 -14.25
N PRO A 144 2.92 -9.58 -14.30
CA PRO A 144 2.87 -10.50 -13.15
C PRO A 144 3.47 -9.91 -11.87
N LYS A 145 4.45 -9.01 -12.02
CA LYS A 145 5.10 -8.27 -10.93
C LYS A 145 4.09 -7.37 -10.20
N VAL A 146 3.28 -6.60 -10.94
CA VAL A 146 2.25 -5.73 -10.36
C VAL A 146 1.16 -6.53 -9.68
N ILE A 147 0.71 -7.61 -10.31
CA ILE A 147 -0.31 -8.50 -9.74
C ILE A 147 0.18 -9.11 -8.42
N ASN A 148 1.43 -9.57 -8.37
CA ASN A 148 2.01 -10.08 -7.13
C ASN A 148 2.07 -8.99 -6.04
N ALA A 149 2.44 -7.75 -6.39
CA ALA A 149 2.44 -6.63 -5.46
C ALA A 149 1.03 -6.29 -4.94
N ARG A 150 0.02 -6.26 -5.82
CA ARG A 150 -1.38 -6.01 -5.45
C ARG A 150 -1.98 -7.14 -4.61
N LEU A 151 -1.65 -8.41 -4.89
CA LEU A 151 -2.02 -9.53 -4.03
C LEU A 151 -1.38 -9.44 -2.65
N TYR A 152 -0.10 -9.04 -2.58
CA TYR A 152 0.56 -8.82 -1.30
C TYR A 152 -0.13 -7.70 -0.51
N ALA A 153 -0.50 -6.62 -1.20
CA ALA A 153 -1.23 -5.51 -0.61
C ALA A 153 -2.60 -5.95 -0.07
N LEU A 154 -3.36 -6.74 -0.83
CA LEU A 154 -4.64 -7.31 -0.41
C LEU A 154 -4.48 -8.20 0.82
N PHE A 155 -3.51 -9.11 0.81
CA PHE A 155 -3.19 -9.99 1.94
C PHE A 155 -2.88 -9.19 3.21
N MET A 156 -2.01 -8.19 3.11
CA MET A 156 -1.67 -7.32 4.25
C MET A 156 -2.88 -6.49 4.72
N GLY A 157 -3.75 -6.07 3.80
CA GLY A 157 -5.01 -5.40 4.10
C GLY A 157 -5.93 -6.27 4.95
N VAL A 158 -6.14 -7.52 4.53
CA VAL A 158 -6.92 -8.53 5.25
C VAL A 158 -6.34 -8.78 6.65
N LEU A 159 -5.03 -9.01 6.77
CA LEU A 159 -4.39 -9.28 8.06
C LEU A 159 -4.62 -8.17 9.09
N HIS A 160 -4.42 -6.92 8.69
CA HIS A 160 -4.49 -5.77 9.59
C HIS A 160 -5.91 -5.23 9.82
N LYS A 161 -6.90 -5.74 9.10
CA LYS A 161 -8.31 -5.37 9.27
C LYS A 161 -8.81 -5.84 10.64
N LYS A 162 -9.06 -4.90 11.55
CA LYS A 162 -9.43 -5.20 12.95
C LYS A 162 -10.90 -5.57 13.13
N ASP A 163 -11.74 -5.08 12.24
CA ASP A 163 -13.19 -5.21 12.23
C ASP A 163 -13.69 -6.40 11.38
N MET A 164 -12.80 -7.11 10.68
CA MET A 164 -13.14 -8.36 9.98
C MET A 164 -13.14 -9.54 10.97
N PRO A 165 -14.23 -10.32 11.07
CA PRO A 165 -14.29 -11.53 11.90
C PRO A 165 -13.16 -12.52 11.56
N LYS A 166 -12.71 -13.29 12.56
CA LYS A 166 -11.62 -14.26 12.38
C LYS A 166 -11.93 -15.27 11.26
N GLU A 167 -13.12 -15.85 11.26
CA GLU A 167 -13.55 -16.82 10.24
C GLU A 167 -13.53 -16.22 8.82
N GLU A 168 -14.01 -14.99 8.67
CA GLU A 168 -13.97 -14.27 7.38
C GLU A 168 -12.53 -13.94 6.96
N LYS A 169 -11.65 -13.65 7.92
CA LYS A 169 -10.24 -13.41 7.67
C LYS A 169 -9.52 -14.69 7.22
N GLU A 170 -9.85 -15.84 7.81
CA GLU A 170 -9.31 -17.14 7.41
C GLU A 170 -9.73 -17.48 5.98
N LYS A 171 -11.03 -17.36 5.66
CA LYS A 171 -11.56 -17.54 4.29
C LYS A 171 -10.92 -16.60 3.28
N ALA A 172 -10.78 -15.32 3.62
CA ALA A 172 -10.12 -14.34 2.76
C ALA A 172 -8.66 -14.71 2.44
N ILE A 173 -7.91 -15.19 3.44
CA ILE A 173 -6.52 -15.62 3.25
C ILE A 173 -6.46 -16.89 2.41
N GLU A 174 -7.39 -17.82 2.60
CA GLU A 174 -7.52 -19.02 1.76
C GLU A 174 -7.75 -18.65 0.30
N LEU A 175 -8.73 -17.78 0.00
CA LEU A 175 -9.01 -17.28 -1.35
C LEU A 175 -7.77 -16.66 -2.01
N ILE A 176 -7.05 -15.80 -1.29
CA ILE A 176 -5.81 -15.18 -1.80
C ILE A 176 -4.75 -16.25 -2.11
N ASN A 177 -4.62 -17.25 -1.23
CA ASN A 177 -3.64 -18.32 -1.40
C ASN A 177 -4.00 -19.29 -2.54
N GLU A 178 -5.28 -19.58 -2.74
CA GLU A 178 -5.76 -20.34 -3.89
C GLU A 178 -5.46 -19.61 -5.20
N PHE A 179 -5.74 -18.30 -5.25
CA PHE A 179 -5.40 -17.47 -6.41
C PHE A 179 -3.89 -17.51 -6.71
N ARG A 180 -3.04 -17.39 -5.68
CA ARG A 180 -1.58 -17.53 -5.85
C ARG A 180 -1.17 -18.89 -6.39
N LYS A 181 -1.76 -19.98 -5.87
CA LYS A 181 -1.48 -21.34 -6.35
C LYS A 181 -1.86 -21.50 -7.83
N GLN A 182 -2.99 -20.93 -8.26
CA GLN A 182 -3.41 -20.94 -9.67
C GLN A 182 -2.39 -20.24 -10.59
N LEU A 183 -1.69 -19.22 -10.08
CA LEU A 183 -0.60 -18.53 -10.77
C LEU A 183 0.78 -19.19 -10.63
N GLY A 184 0.86 -20.37 -9.99
CA GLY A 184 2.11 -21.07 -9.72
C GLY A 184 2.97 -20.43 -8.64
N TRP A 185 2.41 -19.52 -7.83
CA TRP A 185 3.12 -18.83 -6.76
C TRP A 185 2.95 -19.54 -5.41
N LYS A 186 3.99 -19.44 -4.57
CA LYS A 186 3.93 -19.94 -3.20
C LYS A 186 2.84 -19.21 -2.40
N PRO A 187 1.99 -19.92 -1.64
CA PRO A 187 1.06 -19.32 -0.70
C PRO A 187 1.77 -18.37 0.28
N TYR A 188 1.06 -17.37 0.77
CA TYR A 188 1.50 -16.59 1.91
C TYR A 188 1.32 -17.37 3.21
N GLU A 189 2.32 -17.26 4.08
CA GLU A 189 2.32 -17.87 5.40
C GLU A 189 2.08 -16.83 6.49
N LEU A 190 1.28 -17.22 7.49
CA LEU A 190 1.07 -16.42 8.68
C LEU A 190 2.32 -16.46 9.56
N LYS A 191 2.89 -15.28 9.86
CA LYS A 191 3.99 -15.17 10.83
C LYS A 191 3.53 -15.30 12.28
N LYS A 192 2.24 -15.08 12.53
CA LYS A 192 1.57 -15.16 13.84
C LYS A 192 0.12 -15.63 13.63
N PRO A 193 -0.48 -16.32 14.61
CA PRO A 193 -1.92 -16.62 14.58
C PRO A 193 -2.77 -15.35 14.42
N LEU A 194 -3.95 -15.49 13.80
CA LEU A 194 -4.92 -14.42 13.57
C LEU A 194 -5.62 -13.95 14.84
#